data_AF-A0A8J5PCI4-F1
#
_entry.id   AF-A0A8J5PCI4-F1
#
_cell.length_a   1.000
_cell.length_b   1.000
_cell.length_c   1.000
_cell.angle_alpha   90.00
_cell.angle_beta   90.00
_cell.angle_gamma   90.00
#
_symmetry.space_group_name_H-M   'P 1'
#
loop_
_entity.id
_entity.type
_entity.pdbx_description
1 polymer ?
#
loop_
_entity_poly.entity_id
_entity_poly.type
_entity_poly.pdbx_seq_one_letter_code
_entity_poly.pdbx_strand_id
1 'polypeptide(L)'
;MYSRELNLCFPFIDEEFIFATQPSRYISHLIGHEGPGSIMSYIRSKGWANCLNAGAYPMCSGTPGIFDMQVRLTEDGLKNYPEIVKIFFPYIALLRENPPQEWIFKSRRE
;
A
#
# COMPACT_ATOMS: atom_id res chain seq x y z
N MET A 1 12.30 8.74 20.92
CA MET A 1 10.89 8.31 20.74
C MET A 1 10.93 7.05 19.89
N TYR A 2 10.47 5.90 20.37
CA TYR A 2 10.56 4.65 19.60
C TYR A 2 9.54 4.68 18.45
N SER A 3 9.99 4.47 17.21
CA SER A 3 9.08 4.26 16.07
C SER A 3 8.55 2.84 16.10
N ARG A 4 7.26 2.65 15.82
CA ARG A 4 6.61 1.35 15.71
C ARG A 4 6.06 1.23 14.31
N GLU A 5 6.68 0.36 13.51
CA GLU A 5 6.39 0.27 12.10
C GLU A 5 6.22 -1.20 11.71
N LEU A 6 5.17 -1.45 10.93
CA LEU A 6 4.98 -2.70 10.20
C LEU A 6 5.28 -2.42 8.72
N ASN A 7 6.27 -3.13 8.18
CA ASN A 7 6.65 -3.05 6.77
C ASN A 7 6.34 -4.37 6.09
N LEU A 8 5.45 -4.35 5.10
CA LEU A 8 5.19 -5.47 4.21
C LEU A 8 5.87 -5.20 2.87
N CYS A 9 6.90 -5.98 2.55
CA CYS A 9 7.70 -5.80 1.34
C CYS A 9 7.48 -6.98 0.39
N PHE A 10 7.21 -6.67 -0.88
CA PHE A 10 6.97 -7.65 -1.93
C PHE A 10 7.89 -7.34 -3.13
N PRO A 11 8.46 -8.37 -3.79
CA PRO A 11 9.09 -8.17 -5.09
C PRO A 11 8.11 -7.53 -6.06
N PHE A 12 8.57 -6.56 -6.83
CA PHE A 12 7.76 -5.83 -7.78
C PHE A 12 8.44 -5.77 -9.14
N ILE A 13 7.65 -5.62 -10.20
CA ILE A 13 8.18 -5.56 -11.57
C ILE A 13 9.13 -4.37 -11.74
N ASP A 14 10.09 -4.51 -12.65
CA ASP A 14 10.89 -3.37 -13.09
C ASP A 14 10.00 -2.45 -13.95
N GLU A 15 9.91 -1.18 -13.54
CA GLU A 15 9.07 -0.19 -14.20
C GLU A 15 9.84 0.74 -15.15
N GLU A 16 11.15 0.54 -15.33
CA GLU A 16 12.02 1.42 -16.13
C GLU A 16 11.45 1.69 -17.54
N PHE A 17 10.90 0.65 -18.18
CA PHE A 17 10.34 0.74 -19.54
C PHE A 17 8.83 1.02 -19.61
N ILE A 18 8.14 1.09 -18.46
CA ILE A 18 6.68 1.33 -18.38
C ILE A 18 6.34 2.60 -17.61
N PHE A 19 7.25 3.59 -17.67
CA PHE A 19 7.10 4.89 -17.03
C PHE A 19 5.82 5.66 -17.44
N ALA A 20 5.26 5.41 -18.62
CA ALA A 20 4.04 6.09 -19.05
C ALA A 20 2.80 5.63 -18.26
N THR A 21 2.75 4.36 -17.86
CA THR A 21 1.60 3.75 -17.16
C THR A 21 1.80 3.73 -15.65
N GLN A 22 3.03 3.58 -15.14
CA GLN A 22 3.37 3.61 -13.71
C GLN A 22 2.42 2.76 -12.86
N PRO A 23 2.31 1.44 -13.09
CA PRO A 23 1.35 0.60 -12.37
C PRO A 23 1.56 0.63 -10.84
N SER A 24 2.79 0.75 -10.36
CA SER A 24 3.14 0.94 -8.95
C SER A 24 2.36 2.10 -8.34
N ARG A 25 2.42 3.28 -8.95
CA ARG A 25 1.73 4.48 -8.45
C ARG A 25 0.21 4.30 -8.42
N TYR A 26 -0.35 3.51 -9.34
CA TYR A 26 -1.78 3.22 -9.36
C TYR A 26 -2.16 2.37 -8.13
N ILE A 27 -1.41 1.29 -7.90
CA ILE A 27 -1.62 0.39 -6.76
C ILE A 27 -1.35 1.13 -5.43
N SER A 28 -0.27 1.91 -5.35
CA SER A 28 0.08 2.75 -4.20
C SER A 28 -1.02 3.75 -3.87
N HIS A 29 -1.66 4.38 -4.86
CA HIS A 29 -2.78 5.29 -4.65
C HIS A 29 -3.98 4.58 -4.01
N LEU A 30 -4.31 3.37 -4.48
CA LEU A 30 -5.42 2.58 -3.93
C LEU A 30 -5.14 2.05 -2.52
N ILE A 31 -3.93 1.59 -2.25
CA ILE A 31 -3.54 1.07 -0.94
C ILE A 31 -3.36 2.20 0.07
N GLY A 32 -2.74 3.30 -0.34
CA GLY A 32 -2.50 4.50 0.48
C GLY A 32 -3.70 5.41 0.67
N HIS A 33 -4.86 5.09 0.08
CA HIS A 33 -6.07 5.89 0.21
C HIS A 33 -6.53 5.95 1.69
N GLU A 34 -6.88 7.14 2.18
CA GLU A 34 -7.32 7.34 3.58
C GLU A 34 -8.84 7.53 3.73
N GLY A 35 -9.60 7.57 2.63
CA GLY A 35 -11.05 7.79 2.67
C GLY A 35 -11.85 6.55 3.11
N PRO A 36 -13.19 6.70 3.24
CA PRO A 36 -14.08 5.62 3.65
C PRO A 36 -13.91 4.35 2.80
N GLY A 37 -13.94 3.20 3.46
CA GLY A 37 -13.76 1.90 2.80
C GLY A 37 -12.30 1.50 2.54
N SER A 38 -11.32 2.37 2.84
CA SER A 38 -9.92 2.01 2.70
C SER A 38 -9.41 1.13 3.85
N ILE A 39 -8.32 0.41 3.59
CA ILE A 39 -7.59 -0.32 4.63
C ILE A 39 -7.17 0.61 5.79
N MET A 40 -6.71 1.82 5.47
CA MET A 40 -6.30 2.80 6.48
C MET A 40 -7.46 3.25 7.36
N SER A 41 -8.62 3.55 6.76
CA SER A 41 -9.83 3.89 7.51
C SER A 41 -10.24 2.77 8.47
N TYR A 42 -10.14 1.50 8.04
CA TYR A 42 -10.50 0.36 8.87
C TYR A 42 -9.55 0.16 10.06
N ILE A 43 -8.23 0.14 9.83
CA ILE A 43 -7.24 -0.06 10.91
C ILE A 43 -7.16 1.15 11.85
N ARG A 44 -7.40 2.38 11.35
CA ARG A 44 -7.49 3.59 12.17
C ARG A 44 -8.71 3.55 13.08
N SER A 45 -9.86 3.05 12.62
CA SER A 45 -11.08 2.91 13.44
C SER A 45 -10.90 1.97 14.65
N LYS A 46 -9.95 1.02 14.55
CA LYS A 46 -9.57 0.13 15.66
C LYS A 46 -8.51 0.71 16.58
N GLY A 47 -8.00 1.91 16.29
CA GLY A 47 -6.92 2.53 17.05
C GLY A 47 -5.55 1.87 16.84
N TRP A 48 -5.36 1.12 15.75
CA TRP A 48 -4.13 0.34 15.52
C TRP A 48 -3.05 1.10 14.75
N ALA A 49 -3.41 2.06 13.91
CA ALA A 49 -2.44 2.80 13.10
C ALA A 49 -2.74 4.30 13.01
N ASN A 50 -1.68 5.08 12.85
CA ASN A 50 -1.73 6.52 12.68
C ASN A 50 -1.62 6.92 11.21
N CYS A 51 -0.72 6.24 10.47
CA CYS A 51 -0.43 6.51 9.06
C CYS A 51 -0.19 5.20 8.31
N LEU A 52 -0.50 5.20 7.02
CA LEU A 52 -0.17 4.11 6.10
C LEU A 52 0.35 4.72 4.80
N ASN A 53 1.51 4.24 4.37
CA ASN A 53 2.16 4.64 3.14
C ASN A 53 2.38 3.39 2.29
N ALA A 54 2.26 3.52 0.97
CA ALA A 54 2.54 2.44 0.04
C ALA A 54 3.28 2.99 -1.18
N GLY A 55 4.26 2.25 -1.68
CA GLY A 55 5.15 2.71 -2.73
C GLY A 55 5.84 1.55 -3.42
N ALA A 56 6.40 1.81 -4.60
CA ALA A 56 7.42 0.96 -5.17
C ALA A 56 8.68 1.74 -5.44
N TYR A 57 9.83 1.09 -5.31
CA TYR A 57 11.12 1.66 -5.61
C TYR A 57 12.03 0.63 -6.28
N PRO A 58 12.85 1.05 -7.27
CA PRO A 58 13.85 0.18 -7.86
C PRO A 58 14.98 -0.11 -6.86
N MET A 59 15.52 -1.32 -6.88
CA MET A 59 16.70 -1.69 -6.07
C MET A 59 18.00 -1.36 -6.82
N CYS A 60 18.08 -1.83 -8.07
CA CYS A 60 19.13 -1.53 -9.04
C CYS A 60 18.49 -1.40 -10.44
N SER A 61 19.16 -0.68 -11.36
CA SER A 61 18.70 -0.63 -12.77
C SER A 61 18.71 -2.03 -13.39
N GLY A 62 17.67 -2.33 -14.17
CA GLY A 62 17.45 -3.63 -14.79
C GLY A 62 17.11 -4.77 -13.82
N THR A 63 16.75 -4.48 -12.57
CA THR A 63 16.34 -5.50 -11.58
C THR A 63 14.91 -5.25 -11.09
N PRO A 64 14.15 -6.31 -10.73
CA PRO A 64 12.88 -6.17 -10.04
C PRO A 64 13.01 -5.26 -8.81
N GLY A 65 12.07 -4.33 -8.68
CA GLY A 65 11.98 -3.42 -7.54
C GLY A 65 11.34 -4.09 -6.32
N ILE A 66 11.07 -3.27 -5.30
CA ILE A 66 10.26 -3.63 -4.14
C ILE A 66 9.03 -2.75 -4.12
N PHE A 67 7.88 -3.36 -3.87
CA PHE A 67 6.68 -2.66 -3.42
C PHE A 67 6.56 -2.84 -1.91
N ASP A 68 6.48 -1.74 -1.18
CA ASP A 68 6.33 -1.76 0.26
C ASP A 68 5.03 -1.08 0.71
N MET A 69 4.46 -1.60 1.79
CA MET A 69 3.44 -0.95 2.58
C MET A 69 3.99 -0.74 4.00
N GLN A 70 4.17 0.51 4.37
CA GLN A 70 4.61 0.94 5.69
C GLN A 70 3.43 1.44 6.51
N VAL A 71 3.25 0.88 7.71
CA VAL A 71 2.19 1.29 8.64
C VAL A 71 2.82 1.77 9.94
N ARG A 72 2.53 3.03 10.31
CA ARG A 72 2.93 3.58 11.61
C ARG A 72 1.92 3.13 12.67
N LEU A 73 2.35 2.23 13.55
CA LEU A 73 1.51 1.58 14.55
C LEU A 73 1.37 2.41 15.84
N THR A 74 0.24 2.24 16.50
CA THR A 74 0.06 2.62 17.90
C THR A 74 0.65 1.55 18.84
N GLU A 75 0.54 1.73 20.16
CA GLU A 75 0.87 0.67 21.13
C GLU A 75 0.01 -0.57 20.94
N ASP A 76 -1.28 -0.35 20.70
CA ASP A 76 -2.23 -1.43 20.50
C ASP A 76 -2.04 -2.09 19.13
N GLY A 77 -1.73 -1.30 18.10
CA GLY A 77 -1.40 -1.82 16.78
C GLY A 77 -0.18 -2.75 16.78
N LEU A 78 0.83 -2.47 17.62
CA LEU A 78 1.98 -3.36 17.76
C LEU A 78 1.60 -4.72 18.35
N LYS A 79 0.61 -4.79 19.25
CA LYS A 79 0.13 -6.07 19.81
C LYS A 79 -0.74 -6.83 18.80
N ASN A 80 -1.42 -6.10 17.91
CA ASN A 80 -2.38 -6.62 16.94
C ASN A 80 -1.85 -6.63 15.50
N TYR A 81 -0.54 -6.47 15.28
CA TYR A 81 0.04 -6.44 13.94
C TYR A 81 -0.32 -7.66 13.06
N PRO A 82 -0.47 -8.90 13.59
CA PRO A 82 -0.86 -10.04 12.75
C PRO A 82 -2.26 -9.86 12.15
N GLU A 83 -3.16 -9.14 12.84
CA GLU A 83 -4.50 -8.83 12.31
C GLU A 83 -4.43 -7.81 11.18
N ILE A 84 -3.54 -6.80 11.28
CA ILE A 84 -3.29 -5.86 10.18
C ILE A 84 -2.81 -6.62 8.93
N VAL A 85 -1.91 -7.59 9.09
CA VAL A 85 -1.44 -8.44 7.99
C VAL A 85 -2.58 -9.28 7.39
N LYS A 86 -3.45 -9.85 8.24
CA LYS A 86 -4.63 -10.61 7.77
C LYS A 86 -5.64 -9.76 7.02
N ILE A 87 -5.74 -8.46 7.31
CA ILE A 87 -6.62 -7.51 6.60
C ILE A 87 -6.05 -7.13 5.24
N PHE A 88 -4.73 -7.02 5.14
CA PHE A 88 -4.05 -6.61 3.91
C PHE A 88 -4.35 -7.54 2.73
N PHE A 89 -4.23 -8.86 2.89
CA PHE A 89 -4.41 -9.79 1.77
C PHE A 89 -5.83 -9.82 1.18
N PRO A 90 -6.91 -9.83 1.98
CA PRO A 90 -8.27 -9.64 1.48
C PRO A 90 -8.48 -8.30 0.76
N TYR A 91 -7.86 -7.21 1.23
CA TYR A 91 -7.93 -5.93 0.53
C TYR A 91 -7.26 -6.03 -0.86
N ILE A 92 -6.10 -6.69 -0.96
CA ILE A 92 -5.46 -6.96 -2.25
C ILE A 92 -6.33 -7.86 -3.13
N ALA A 93 -7.02 -8.85 -2.57
CA ALA A 93 -7.94 -9.70 -3.33
C ALA A 93 -9.11 -8.88 -3.93
N LEU A 94 -9.70 -7.96 -3.15
CA LEU A 94 -10.72 -7.03 -3.63
C LEU A 94 -10.21 -6.17 -4.80
N LEU A 95 -8.97 -5.66 -4.71
CA LEU A 95 -8.36 -4.89 -5.80
C LEU A 95 -8.15 -5.74 -7.06
N ARG A 96 -7.92 -7.06 -6.93
CA ARG A 96 -7.74 -7.98 -8.05
C ARG A 96 -9.04 -8.37 -8.75
N GLU A 97 -10.16 -8.38 -8.03
CA GLU A 97 -11.48 -8.71 -8.59
C GLU A 97 -12.01 -7.62 -9.53
N ASN A 98 -11.52 -6.38 -9.37
CA ASN A 98 -11.95 -5.24 -10.16
C ASN A 98 -10.85 -4.86 -11.17
N PRO A 99 -11.16 -4.74 -12.47
CA PRO A 99 -10.17 -4.25 -13.42
C PRO A 99 -9.75 -2.81 -13.10
N PRO A 100 -8.54 -2.38 -13.52
CA PRO A 100 -8.11 -0.99 -13.34
C PRO A 100 -9.13 0.00 -13.89
N GLN A 101 -9.50 0.98 -13.08
CA GLN A 101 -10.51 1.98 -13.39
C GLN A 101 -9.84 3.20 -14.02
N GLU A 102 -10.24 3.55 -15.24
CA GLU A 102 -9.60 4.63 -16.00
C GLU A 102 -9.67 5.98 -15.30
N TRP A 103 -10.77 6.27 -14.60
CA TRP A 103 -10.94 7.52 -13.87
C TRP A 103 -9.95 7.67 -12.70
N ILE A 104 -9.59 6.57 -12.03
CA ILE A 104 -8.57 6.55 -10.96
C ILE A 104 -7.17 6.81 -11.56
N PHE A 105 -6.92 6.24 -12.73
CA PHE A 105 -5.66 6.49 -13.44
C PHE A 105 -5.53 7.96 -13.87
N LYS A 106 -6.63 8.57 -14.31
CA LYS A 106 -6.67 9.99 -14.69
C LYS A 106 -6.55 10.93 -13.49
N SER A 107 -7.28 10.69 -12.39
CA SER A 107 -7.22 11.53 -11.19
C SER A 107 -5.83 11.59 -10.55
N ARG A 108 -5.02 10.55 -10.73
CA ARG A 108 -3.62 10.49 -10.27
C ARG A 108 -2.68 11.41 -11.07
N ARG A 109 -3.05 11.81 -12.30
CA ARG A 109 -2.20 12.61 -13.19
C ARG A 109 -2.41 14.12 -13.05
N GLU A 110 -3.48 14.52 -12.37
CA GLU A 110 -3.77 15.91 -11.99
C GLU A 110 -3.04 16.29 -10.71
#